data_AF-S4PM30-F1
#
_entry.id   AF-S4PM30-F1
#
_cell.length_a   1.000
_cell.length_b   1.000
_cell.length_c   1.000
_cell.angle_alpha   90.00
_cell.angle_beta   90.00
_cell.angle_gamma   90.00
#
_symmetry.space_group_name_H-M   'P 1'
#
loop_
_entity.id
_entity.type
_entity.pdbx_description
1 polymer ?
#
loop_
_entity_poly.entity_id
_entity_poly.type
_entity_poly.pdbx_seq_one_letter_code
_entity_poly.pdbx_strand_id
1 'polypeptide(L)'
;MNNNDTDKAEAWLNEQAQAMGWAKATKLAGRKALQGLVAVKFDKNHGALVELNCETDFVAKNDKFQKVLEDATLACYKFAHTNLQSKGPITKLELDSEQLGSLSAEGGKKLSEVLALFIGSVGENAILRRAECWKANSNDVKITAYTHPALATPSDYSTGRYGALLAYKQPNDIEDVGKHICQHIVGCAPRKIGDKEKDKPTENSDDETCLIYQEYLLDPSYTVEEVLQSNKVEVLDYVRFSCGEEAETEMPGVEKQPLDSVQTLQ
;
A
#
# COMPACT_ATOMS: atom_id res chain seq x y z
N MET A 1 14.89 -40.77 14.89
CA MET A 1 14.43 -39.76 15.87
C MET A 1 12.93 -39.80 16.14
N ASN A 2 12.04 -40.28 15.25
CA ASN A 2 10.60 -40.37 15.54
C ASN A 2 9.98 -41.78 15.37
N ASN A 3 10.78 -42.85 15.34
CA ASN A 3 10.30 -44.25 15.27
C ASN A 3 9.25 -44.55 14.18
N ASN A 4 9.37 -43.94 12.98
CA ASN A 4 8.40 -44.02 11.87
C ASN A 4 6.99 -43.47 12.19
N ASP A 5 6.86 -42.68 13.24
CA ASP A 5 5.64 -41.93 13.56
C ASP A 5 5.60 -40.66 12.67
N THR A 6 4.67 -40.65 11.71
CA THR A 6 4.53 -39.57 10.73
C THR A 6 4.09 -38.27 11.37
N ASP A 7 3.21 -38.33 12.37
CA ASP A 7 2.64 -37.16 13.02
C ASP A 7 3.71 -36.45 13.85
N LYS A 8 4.53 -37.22 14.59
CA LYS A 8 5.70 -36.66 15.30
C LYS A 8 6.76 -36.11 14.33
N ALA A 9 6.94 -36.74 13.18
CA ALA A 9 7.85 -36.22 12.15
C ALA A 9 7.36 -34.89 11.57
N GLU A 10 6.07 -34.76 11.29
CA GLU A 10 5.48 -33.52 10.81
C GLU A 10 5.56 -32.40 11.86
N ALA A 11 5.20 -32.69 13.11
CA ALA A 11 5.32 -31.73 14.20
C ALA A 11 6.77 -31.23 14.37
N TRP A 12 7.74 -32.15 14.34
CA TRP A 12 9.17 -31.81 14.40
C TRP A 12 9.61 -30.96 13.21
N LEU A 13 9.19 -31.29 11.98
CA LEU A 13 9.52 -30.50 10.79
C LEU A 13 8.97 -29.07 10.88
N ASN A 14 7.75 -28.91 11.40
CA ASN A 14 7.13 -27.60 11.59
C ASN A 14 7.88 -26.74 12.60
N GLU A 15 8.29 -27.33 13.74
CA GLU A 15 9.10 -26.64 14.75
C GLU A 15 10.47 -26.24 14.19
N GLN A 16 11.14 -27.15 13.47
CA GLN A 16 12.42 -26.85 12.81
C GLN A 16 12.29 -25.77 11.74
N ALA A 17 11.21 -25.78 10.94
CA ALA A 17 10.97 -24.77 9.93
C ALA A 17 10.85 -23.37 10.53
N GLN A 18 10.20 -23.23 11.68
CA GLN A 18 10.13 -21.96 12.41
C GLN A 18 11.50 -21.50 12.88
N ALA A 19 12.24 -22.36 13.59
CA ALA A 19 13.55 -22.03 14.11
C ALA A 19 14.55 -21.67 13.00
N MET A 20 14.59 -22.47 11.92
CA MET A 20 15.45 -22.23 10.77
C MET A 20 15.01 -21.00 9.95
N GLY A 21 13.70 -20.73 9.87
CA GLY A 21 13.15 -19.56 9.22
C GLY A 21 13.65 -18.28 9.86
N TRP A 22 13.54 -18.17 11.19
CA TRP A 22 14.06 -17.05 11.96
C TRP A 22 15.59 -16.91 11.84
N ALA A 23 16.33 -18.01 11.98
CA ALA A 23 17.78 -17.99 11.82
C ALA A 23 18.21 -17.47 10.43
N LYS A 24 17.50 -17.88 9.37
CA LYS A 24 17.73 -17.37 8.01
C LYS A 24 17.32 -15.91 7.88
N ALA A 25 16.16 -15.51 8.38
CA ALA A 25 15.70 -14.13 8.36
C ALA A 25 16.74 -13.19 9.00
N THR A 26 17.24 -13.52 10.19
CA THR A 26 18.31 -12.75 10.85
C THR A 26 19.59 -12.71 10.02
N LYS A 27 20.00 -13.85 9.43
CA LYS A 27 21.21 -13.91 8.60
C LYS A 27 21.11 -13.09 7.31
N LEU A 28 19.89 -12.95 6.77
CA LEU A 28 19.64 -12.32 5.47
C LEU A 28 19.15 -10.87 5.56
N ALA A 29 18.72 -10.40 6.74
CA ALA A 29 18.07 -9.09 6.94
C ALA A 29 18.85 -7.88 6.38
N GLY A 30 20.19 -7.93 6.38
CA GLY A 30 21.03 -6.86 5.85
C GLY A 30 21.17 -6.82 4.32
N ARG A 31 20.61 -7.79 3.60
CA ARG A 31 20.68 -7.85 2.13
C ARG A 31 19.67 -6.91 1.49
N LYS A 32 20.08 -6.25 0.41
CA LYS A 32 19.24 -5.30 -0.33
C LYS A 32 18.02 -6.01 -0.92
N ALA A 33 16.82 -5.61 -0.51
CA ALA A 33 15.54 -6.10 -1.03
C ALA A 33 14.73 -4.92 -1.59
N LEU A 34 14.92 -4.62 -2.88
CA LEU A 34 14.15 -3.59 -3.60
C LEU A 34 13.21 -4.15 -4.67
N GLN A 35 13.27 -5.46 -4.93
CA GLN A 35 12.25 -6.12 -5.74
C GLN A 35 11.03 -6.43 -4.87
N GLY A 36 9.94 -6.91 -5.47
CA GLY A 36 8.69 -7.17 -4.77
C GLY A 36 7.49 -6.56 -5.47
N LEU A 37 6.42 -6.37 -4.68
CA LEU A 37 5.13 -5.86 -5.12
C LEU A 37 4.49 -5.01 -4.03
N VAL A 38 3.56 -4.17 -4.48
CA VAL A 38 2.55 -3.57 -3.62
C VAL A 38 1.21 -4.26 -3.85
N ALA A 39 0.35 -4.24 -2.84
CA ALA A 39 -1.01 -4.74 -2.93
C ALA A 39 -1.98 -3.76 -2.29
N VAL A 40 -3.18 -3.67 -2.87
CA VAL A 40 -4.31 -2.94 -2.30
C VAL A 40 -5.42 -3.90 -1.95
N LYS A 41 -6.14 -3.61 -0.86
CA LYS A 41 -7.49 -4.11 -0.62
C LYS A 41 -8.39 -2.97 -0.19
N PHE A 42 -9.55 -2.82 -0.81
CA PHE A 42 -10.43 -1.70 -0.49
C PHE A 42 -11.90 -2.00 -0.71
N ASP A 43 -12.76 -1.26 -0.01
CA ASP A 43 -14.15 -1.05 -0.34
C ASP A 43 -14.43 0.46 -0.40
N LYS A 44 -15.70 0.88 -0.44
CA LYS A 44 -16.06 2.30 -0.51
C LYS A 44 -15.64 3.10 0.73
N ASN A 45 -15.41 2.45 1.87
CA ASN A 45 -15.21 3.07 3.17
C ASN A 45 -13.84 2.76 3.80
N HIS A 46 -13.17 1.68 3.38
CA HIS A 46 -11.90 1.24 3.95
C HIS A 46 -10.90 0.91 2.85
N GLY A 47 -9.63 1.15 3.11
CA GLY A 47 -8.53 0.82 2.20
C GLY A 47 -7.30 0.37 2.96
N ALA A 48 -6.57 -0.57 2.39
CA ALA A 48 -5.24 -0.96 2.80
C ALA A 48 -4.32 -0.97 1.59
N LEU A 49 -3.11 -0.44 1.73
CA LEU A 49 -2.04 -0.49 0.73
C LEU A 49 -0.78 -1.00 1.44
N VAL A 50 -0.21 -2.10 0.97
CA VAL A 50 0.92 -2.79 1.60
C VAL A 50 2.05 -2.98 0.60
N GLU A 51 3.29 -2.76 1.03
CA GLU A 51 4.49 -3.08 0.27
C GLU A 51 5.26 -4.24 0.90
N LEU A 52 5.50 -5.29 0.10
CA LEU A 52 6.38 -6.41 0.46
C LEU A 52 7.55 -6.42 -0.52
N ASN A 53 8.78 -6.42 0.00
CA ASN A 53 9.97 -6.52 -0.82
C ASN A 53 10.66 -7.89 -0.71
N CYS A 54 11.46 -8.22 -1.72
CA CYS A 54 12.38 -9.36 -1.77
C CYS A 54 13.66 -9.00 -2.56
N GLU A 55 14.65 -9.90 -2.58
CA GLU A 55 15.90 -9.69 -3.31
C GLU A 55 15.68 -9.72 -4.83
N THR A 56 14.92 -10.70 -5.35
CA THR A 56 14.73 -10.91 -6.80
C THR A 56 13.27 -10.80 -7.26
N ASP A 57 13.05 -10.46 -8.53
CA ASP A 57 11.72 -10.41 -9.12
C ASP A 57 11.11 -11.81 -9.36
N PHE A 58 11.95 -12.85 -9.46
CA PHE A 58 11.51 -14.25 -9.50
C PHE A 58 10.75 -14.64 -8.23
N VAL A 59 11.24 -14.21 -7.07
CA VAL A 59 10.56 -14.44 -5.79
C VAL A 59 9.25 -13.67 -5.68
N ALA A 60 9.19 -12.43 -6.19
CA ALA A 60 7.97 -11.64 -6.22
C ALA A 60 6.82 -12.29 -7.02
N LYS A 61 7.15 -13.14 -8.00
CA LYS A 61 6.20 -13.89 -8.83
C LYS A 61 5.77 -15.24 -8.21
N ASN A 62 6.36 -15.64 -7.09
CA ASN A 62 6.08 -16.91 -6.43
C ASN A 62 4.73 -16.88 -5.68
N ASP A 63 3.92 -17.94 -5.79
CA ASP A 63 2.62 -18.03 -5.11
C ASP A 63 2.71 -17.86 -3.58
N LYS A 64 3.80 -18.32 -2.95
CA LYS A 64 4.03 -18.13 -1.51
C LYS A 64 4.28 -16.66 -1.16
N PHE A 65 4.95 -15.92 -2.04
CA PHE A 65 5.18 -14.48 -1.85
C PHE A 65 3.84 -13.73 -1.98
N GLN A 66 3.07 -14.04 -3.03
CA GLN A 66 1.74 -13.49 -3.23
C GLN A 66 0.85 -13.77 -2.02
N LYS A 67 0.94 -14.97 -1.43
CA LYS A 67 0.18 -15.33 -0.23
C LYS A 67 0.57 -14.51 1.00
N VAL A 68 1.87 -14.31 1.25
CA VAL A 68 2.34 -13.44 2.36
C VAL A 68 1.84 -12.01 2.18
N LEU A 69 1.90 -11.49 0.94
CA LEU A 69 1.41 -10.14 0.62
C LEU A 69 -0.11 -10.04 0.80
N GLU A 70 -0.87 -11.03 0.35
CA GLU A 70 -2.32 -11.11 0.56
C GLU A 70 -2.67 -11.15 2.06
N ASP A 71 -2.03 -12.01 2.84
CA ASP A 71 -2.26 -12.13 4.29
C ASP A 71 -1.96 -10.82 5.01
N ALA A 72 -0.87 -10.14 4.65
CA ALA A 72 -0.53 -8.83 5.19
C ALA A 72 -1.57 -7.76 4.83
N THR A 73 -2.01 -7.73 3.57
CA THR A 73 -3.01 -6.77 3.09
C THR A 73 -4.37 -6.99 3.76
N LEU A 74 -4.77 -8.26 3.96
CA LEU A 74 -5.99 -8.61 4.68
C LEU A 74 -5.91 -8.23 6.16
N ALA A 75 -4.77 -8.42 6.82
CA ALA A 75 -4.58 -8.01 8.20
C ALA A 75 -4.70 -6.48 8.36
N CYS A 76 -4.06 -5.70 7.48
CA CYS A 76 -4.17 -4.24 7.42
C CYS A 76 -5.61 -3.78 7.15
N TYR A 77 -6.29 -4.41 6.19
CA TYR A 77 -7.68 -4.09 5.85
C TYR A 77 -8.64 -4.36 7.03
N LYS A 78 -8.49 -5.51 7.71
CA LYS A 78 -9.25 -5.83 8.92
C LYS A 78 -8.96 -4.81 10.03
N PHE A 79 -7.69 -4.48 10.23
CA PHE A 79 -7.27 -3.47 11.20
C PHE A 79 -7.93 -2.11 10.94
N ALA A 80 -7.98 -1.66 9.67
CA ALA A 80 -8.66 -0.43 9.29
C ALA A 80 -10.15 -0.43 9.70
N HIS A 81 -10.79 -1.59 9.60
CA HIS A 81 -12.20 -1.79 9.94
C HIS A 81 -12.47 -1.78 11.45
N THR A 82 -11.60 -2.43 12.25
CA THR A 82 -11.88 -2.72 13.66
C THR A 82 -11.16 -1.82 14.66
N ASN A 83 -10.03 -1.21 14.29
CA ASN A 83 -9.15 -0.56 15.25
C ASN A 83 -9.02 0.96 15.05
N LEU A 84 -9.24 1.48 13.84
CA LEU A 84 -9.12 2.91 13.57
C LEU A 84 -10.25 3.73 14.19
N GLN A 85 -9.86 4.64 15.08
CA GLN A 85 -10.78 5.58 15.73
C GLN A 85 -11.04 6.76 14.80
N SER A 86 -12.31 7.06 14.54
CA SER A 86 -12.70 8.11 13.60
C SER A 86 -12.17 9.49 14.03
N LYS A 87 -11.41 10.13 13.15
CA LYS A 87 -10.86 11.49 13.27
C LYS A 87 -10.94 12.15 11.89
N GLY A 88 -11.53 13.34 11.79
CA GLY A 88 -11.68 14.05 10.50
C GLY A 88 -12.56 13.30 9.48
N PRO A 89 -12.57 13.74 8.20
CA PRO A 89 -13.33 13.06 7.14
C PRO A 89 -12.75 11.69 6.79
N ILE A 90 -11.43 11.52 6.95
CA ILE A 90 -10.72 10.25 6.84
C ILE A 90 -9.78 10.05 8.02
N THR A 91 -9.66 8.81 8.46
CA THR A 91 -8.63 8.37 9.40
C THR A 91 -7.62 7.50 8.66
N LYS A 92 -6.35 7.81 8.85
CA LYS A 92 -5.25 7.05 8.27
C LYS A 92 -4.21 6.68 9.32
N LEU A 93 -3.59 5.53 9.11
CA LEU A 93 -2.51 5.00 9.91
C LEU A 93 -1.45 4.43 9.00
N GLU A 94 -0.25 4.99 9.12
CA GLU A 94 0.97 4.43 8.55
C GLU A 94 1.53 3.37 9.49
N LEU A 95 1.91 2.21 8.93
CA LEU A 95 2.58 1.13 9.65
C LEU A 95 3.97 0.95 9.05
N ASP A 96 4.99 1.05 9.91
CA ASP A 96 6.34 0.65 9.54
C ASP A 96 6.51 -0.88 9.52
N SER A 97 7.74 -1.34 9.26
CA SER A 97 8.06 -2.76 9.18
C SER A 97 7.76 -3.53 10.47
N GLU A 98 8.03 -2.91 11.63
CA GLU A 98 7.86 -3.56 12.93
C GLU A 98 6.37 -3.65 13.29
N GLN A 99 5.66 -2.53 13.16
CA GLN A 99 4.22 -2.46 13.43
C GLN A 99 3.44 -3.39 12.49
N LEU A 100 3.77 -3.40 11.19
CA LEU A 100 3.19 -4.32 10.22
C LEU A 100 3.49 -5.78 10.58
N GLY A 101 4.76 -6.10 10.89
CA GLY A 101 5.16 -7.45 11.29
C GLY A 101 4.49 -7.95 12.58
N SER A 102 3.98 -7.05 13.42
CA SER A 102 3.26 -7.38 14.66
C SER A 102 1.80 -7.76 14.46
N LEU A 103 1.18 -7.36 13.33
CA LEU A 103 -0.21 -7.73 13.02
C LEU A 103 -0.34 -9.24 12.83
N SER A 104 -1.54 -9.76 13.07
CA SER A 104 -1.84 -11.20 12.94
C SER A 104 -2.49 -11.51 11.59
N ALA A 105 -1.97 -12.52 10.90
CA ALA A 105 -2.60 -13.12 9.73
C ALA A 105 -3.86 -13.91 10.12
N GLU A 106 -4.62 -14.34 9.12
CA GLU A 106 -5.74 -15.25 9.30
C GLU A 106 -5.22 -16.60 9.82
N GLY A 107 -5.57 -16.96 11.06
CA GLY A 107 -4.99 -18.08 11.79
C GLY A 107 -4.15 -17.70 13.02
N GLY A 108 -3.98 -16.40 13.29
CA GLY A 108 -3.45 -15.89 14.57
C GLY A 108 -1.93 -15.82 14.69
N LYS A 109 -1.20 -16.27 13.67
CA LYS A 109 0.25 -16.07 13.59
C LYS A 109 0.58 -14.63 13.25
N LYS A 110 1.66 -14.10 13.82
CA LYS A 110 2.17 -12.77 13.44
C LYS A 110 2.66 -12.77 11.99
N LEU A 111 2.50 -11.67 11.28
CA LEU A 111 3.01 -11.52 9.91
C LEU A 111 4.53 -11.68 9.85
N SER A 112 5.25 -11.27 10.91
CA SER A 112 6.69 -11.51 11.05
C SER A 112 7.05 -13.00 11.09
N GLU A 113 6.23 -13.86 11.72
CA GLU A 113 6.44 -15.31 11.73
C GLU A 113 6.15 -15.93 10.37
N VAL A 114 5.08 -15.48 9.70
CA VAL A 114 4.74 -15.89 8.34
C VAL A 114 5.87 -15.53 7.37
N LEU A 115 6.42 -14.32 7.48
CA LEU A 115 7.56 -13.85 6.69
C LEU A 115 8.84 -14.67 6.97
N ALA A 116 9.13 -14.98 8.23
CA ALA A 116 10.29 -15.79 8.59
C ALA A 116 10.23 -17.21 8.00
N LEU A 117 9.04 -17.84 8.00
CA LEU A 117 8.81 -19.13 7.34
C LEU A 117 9.00 -19.03 5.83
N PHE A 118 8.50 -17.97 5.22
CA PHE A 118 8.68 -17.70 3.79
C PHE A 118 10.17 -17.57 3.43
N ILE A 119 10.92 -16.70 4.12
CA ILE A 119 12.37 -16.54 3.97
C ILE A 119 13.10 -17.87 4.18
N GLY A 120 12.69 -18.63 5.19
CA GLY A 120 13.23 -19.96 5.46
C GLY A 120 13.11 -20.92 4.27
N SER A 121 11.97 -20.86 3.59
CA SER A 121 11.63 -21.73 2.47
C SER A 121 12.25 -21.31 1.14
N VAL A 122 12.40 -20.00 0.89
CA VAL A 122 12.92 -19.46 -0.37
C VAL A 122 14.42 -19.22 -0.32
N GLY A 123 14.96 -18.86 0.86
CA GLY A 123 16.38 -18.58 1.04
C GLY A 123 16.83 -17.18 0.59
N GLU A 124 15.89 -16.28 0.32
CA GLU A 124 16.13 -14.86 0.04
C GLU A 124 15.59 -13.97 1.15
N ASN A 125 16.18 -12.80 1.34
CA ASN A 125 15.64 -11.77 2.20
C ASN A 125 14.29 -11.28 1.67
N ALA A 126 13.38 -11.00 2.60
CA ALA A 126 12.09 -10.39 2.31
C ALA A 126 11.72 -9.45 3.46
N ILE A 127 11.03 -8.36 3.14
CA ILE A 127 10.76 -7.28 4.09
C ILE A 127 9.32 -6.82 3.91
N LEU A 128 8.50 -6.99 4.95
CA LEU A 128 7.24 -6.25 5.08
C LEU A 128 7.62 -4.78 5.30
N ARG A 129 7.62 -3.97 4.24
CA ARG A 129 8.30 -2.66 4.25
C ARG A 129 7.48 -1.59 4.95
N ARG A 130 6.22 -1.45 4.55
CA ARG A 130 5.29 -0.43 5.02
C ARG A 130 3.85 -0.77 4.64
N ALA A 131 2.91 -0.21 5.36
CA ALA A 131 1.50 -0.23 5.00
C ALA A 131 0.78 1.08 5.35
N GLU A 132 -0.34 1.30 4.68
CA GLU A 132 -1.30 2.38 4.92
C GLU A 132 -2.67 1.76 5.17
N CYS A 133 -3.32 2.13 6.27
CA CYS A 133 -4.65 1.66 6.66
C CYS A 133 -5.61 2.86 6.77
N TRP A 134 -6.65 2.88 5.94
CA TRP A 134 -7.53 4.04 5.75
C TRP A 134 -8.98 3.70 6.06
N LYS A 135 -9.68 4.67 6.65
CA LYS A 135 -11.11 4.61 6.97
C LYS A 135 -11.79 5.95 6.68
N ALA A 136 -12.81 5.92 5.84
CA ALA A 136 -13.75 7.02 5.65
C ALA A 136 -14.70 7.10 6.85
N ASN A 137 -14.93 8.32 7.34
CA ASN A 137 -15.75 8.55 8.54
C ASN A 137 -17.15 9.09 8.25
N SER A 138 -17.49 9.29 6.97
CA SER A 138 -18.79 9.79 6.54
C SER A 138 -19.22 9.22 5.19
N ASN A 139 -20.53 9.16 4.95
CA ASN A 139 -21.10 8.50 3.77
C ASN A 139 -20.88 9.24 2.44
N ASP A 140 -20.44 10.50 2.51
CA ASP A 140 -20.09 11.33 1.35
C ASP A 140 -18.61 11.15 0.93
N VAL A 141 -17.81 10.45 1.74
CA VAL A 141 -16.41 10.14 1.44
C VAL A 141 -16.30 8.72 0.92
N LYS A 142 -15.60 8.58 -0.20
CA LYS A 142 -15.32 7.31 -0.87
C LYS A 142 -13.83 7.03 -0.84
N ILE A 143 -13.48 5.77 -0.64
CA ILE A 143 -12.13 5.24 -0.87
C ILE A 143 -12.14 4.42 -2.15
N THR A 144 -11.12 4.64 -2.98
CA THR A 144 -10.85 3.81 -4.16
C THR A 144 -9.34 3.57 -4.29
N ALA A 145 -8.98 2.59 -5.10
CA ALA A 145 -7.59 2.20 -5.28
C ALA A 145 -7.29 1.79 -6.73
N TYR A 146 -6.00 1.83 -7.06
CA TYR A 146 -5.50 1.29 -8.32
C TYR A 146 -4.09 0.75 -8.14
N THR A 147 -3.78 -0.37 -8.80
CA THR A 147 -2.41 -0.87 -8.95
C THR A 147 -2.01 -0.93 -10.41
N HIS A 148 -0.71 -0.77 -10.67
CA HIS A 148 -0.14 -0.96 -12.00
C HIS A 148 1.06 -1.92 -11.96
N PRO A 149 1.13 -2.93 -12.85
CA PRO A 149 0.10 -3.33 -13.80
C PRO A 149 -1.17 -3.81 -13.10
N ALA A 150 -2.33 -3.55 -13.72
CA ALA A 150 -3.63 -3.94 -13.18
C ALA A 150 -3.99 -5.37 -13.61
N LEU A 151 -4.77 -6.06 -12.78
CA LEU A 151 -5.38 -7.34 -13.16
C LEU A 151 -6.42 -7.13 -14.27
N ALA A 152 -6.57 -8.12 -15.15
CA ALA A 152 -7.54 -8.08 -16.24
C ALA A 152 -8.99 -8.02 -15.75
N THR A 153 -9.27 -8.63 -14.59
CA THR A 153 -10.59 -8.64 -13.95
C THR A 153 -10.60 -7.68 -12.77
N PRO A 154 -11.61 -6.79 -12.66
CA PRO A 154 -11.81 -5.98 -11.46
C PRO A 154 -11.94 -6.86 -10.21
N SER A 155 -11.22 -6.49 -9.16
CA SER A 155 -11.28 -7.12 -7.85
C SER A 155 -11.09 -6.05 -6.77
N ASP A 156 -11.61 -6.32 -5.58
CA ASP A 156 -11.39 -5.52 -4.37
C ASP A 156 -9.98 -5.76 -3.78
N TYR A 157 -9.22 -6.71 -4.33
CA TYR A 157 -7.80 -6.94 -4.06
C TYR A 157 -7.01 -6.94 -5.38
N SER A 158 -5.91 -6.19 -5.44
CA SER A 158 -5.01 -6.23 -6.59
C SER A 158 -3.57 -5.98 -6.20
N THR A 159 -2.64 -6.49 -7.01
CA THR A 159 -1.20 -6.33 -6.81
C THR A 159 -0.57 -5.60 -8.00
N GLY A 160 0.63 -5.05 -7.82
CA GLY A 160 1.35 -4.36 -8.88
C GLY A 160 2.74 -3.89 -8.42
N ARG A 161 3.45 -3.21 -9.31
CA ARG A 161 4.69 -2.48 -8.98
C ARG A 161 4.40 -1.11 -8.38
N TYR A 162 3.27 -0.52 -8.76
CA TYR A 162 2.77 0.75 -8.24
C TYR A 162 1.37 0.56 -7.68
N GLY A 163 1.01 1.35 -6.68
CA GLY A 163 -0.29 1.31 -6.05
C GLY A 163 -0.67 2.68 -5.50
N ALA A 164 -1.95 3.03 -5.56
CA ALA A 164 -2.45 4.24 -4.96
C ALA A 164 -3.78 3.99 -4.23
N LEU A 165 -3.98 4.69 -3.12
CA LEU A 165 -5.28 4.89 -2.48
C LEU A 165 -5.67 6.35 -2.64
N LEU A 166 -6.97 6.58 -2.86
CA LEU A 166 -7.57 7.91 -2.98
C LEU A 166 -8.80 7.98 -2.09
N ALA A 167 -8.86 9.03 -1.28
CA ALA A 167 -10.06 9.44 -0.57
C ALA A 167 -10.63 10.69 -1.23
N TYR A 168 -11.91 10.66 -1.58
CA TYR A 168 -12.55 11.73 -2.32
C TYR A 168 -14.04 11.79 -2.01
N LYS A 169 -14.66 12.94 -2.31
CA LYS A 169 -16.11 13.09 -2.34
C LYS A 169 -16.56 13.21 -3.78
N GLN A 170 -17.68 12.55 -4.09
CA GLN A 170 -18.35 12.70 -5.37
C GLN A 170 -19.82 12.32 -5.22
N PRO A 171 -20.77 13.12 -5.76
CA PRO A 171 -22.18 12.74 -5.83
C PRO A 171 -22.39 11.35 -6.47
N ASN A 172 -23.38 10.62 -6.00
CA ASN A 172 -23.65 9.24 -6.47
C ASN A 172 -24.37 9.17 -7.82
N ASP A 173 -24.87 10.30 -8.32
CA ASP A 173 -25.59 10.46 -9.59
C ASP A 173 -24.66 10.77 -10.78
N ILE A 174 -23.34 10.86 -10.54
CA ILE A 174 -22.31 11.11 -11.56
C ILE A 174 -21.48 9.84 -11.74
N GLU A 175 -20.98 9.61 -12.95
CA GLU A 175 -20.05 8.53 -13.23
C GLU A 175 -18.78 8.65 -12.37
N ASP A 176 -18.38 7.54 -11.76
CA ASP A 176 -17.27 7.53 -10.81
C ASP A 176 -15.92 7.60 -11.54
N VAL A 177 -15.23 8.73 -11.39
CA VAL A 177 -13.90 8.96 -12.01
C VAL A 177 -12.74 8.67 -11.06
N GLY A 178 -13.00 8.27 -9.81
CA GLY A 178 -11.96 8.11 -8.79
C GLY A 178 -10.86 7.13 -9.21
N LYS A 179 -11.22 6.05 -9.90
CA LYS A 179 -10.25 5.09 -10.44
C LYS A 179 -9.31 5.73 -11.47
N HIS A 180 -9.82 6.61 -12.34
CA HIS A 180 -8.98 7.31 -13.32
C HIS A 180 -8.05 8.33 -12.64
N ILE A 181 -8.49 8.96 -11.54
CA ILE A 181 -7.63 9.81 -10.73
C ILE A 181 -6.52 8.97 -10.08
N CYS A 182 -6.80 7.77 -9.56
CA CYS A 182 -5.75 6.88 -9.07
C CYS A 182 -4.77 6.44 -10.18
N GLN A 183 -5.26 6.20 -11.40
CA GLN A 183 -4.39 5.91 -12.55
C GLN A 183 -3.44 7.07 -12.84
N HIS A 184 -3.96 8.30 -12.82
CA HIS A 184 -3.16 9.50 -12.95
C HIS A 184 -2.14 9.64 -11.82
N ILE A 185 -2.53 9.46 -10.55
CA ILE A 185 -1.61 9.50 -9.40
C ILE A 185 -0.49 8.46 -9.58
N VAL A 186 -0.82 7.23 -9.99
CA VAL A 186 0.19 6.19 -10.25
C VAL A 186 1.14 6.59 -11.39
N GLY A 187 0.62 7.14 -12.49
CA GLY A 187 1.40 7.48 -13.68
C GLY A 187 2.23 8.76 -13.57
N CYS A 188 1.65 9.83 -13.01
CA CYS A 188 2.21 11.18 -12.99
C CYS A 188 2.85 11.57 -11.64
N ALA A 189 2.72 10.71 -10.62
CA ALA A 189 3.39 10.84 -9.32
C ALA A 189 3.36 12.26 -8.68
N PRO A 190 2.19 12.89 -8.53
CA PRO A 190 2.09 14.19 -7.86
C PRO A 190 2.54 14.11 -6.40
N ARG A 191 3.11 15.21 -5.90
CA ARG A 191 3.63 15.34 -4.53
C ARG A 191 2.65 15.99 -3.56
N LYS A 192 1.66 16.73 -4.07
CA LYS A 192 0.57 17.33 -3.28
C LYS A 192 -0.70 17.46 -4.12
N ILE A 193 -1.85 17.59 -3.45
CA ILE A 193 -3.13 17.89 -4.13
C ILE A 193 -3.08 19.29 -4.76
N GLY A 194 -2.87 20.31 -3.92
CA GLY A 194 -2.81 21.72 -4.32
C GLY A 194 -3.97 22.55 -3.80
N ASP A 195 -3.73 23.85 -3.69
CA ASP A 195 -4.72 24.87 -3.31
C ASP A 195 -4.63 26.03 -4.30
N LYS A 196 -5.73 26.32 -5.02
CA LYS A 196 -5.78 27.38 -6.05
C LYS A 196 -5.46 28.77 -5.54
N GLU A 197 -5.66 29.03 -4.26
CA GLU A 197 -5.39 30.35 -3.67
C GLU A 197 -3.92 30.50 -3.30
N LYS A 198 -3.21 29.39 -3.04
CA LYS A 198 -1.84 29.39 -2.49
C LYS A 198 -0.79 28.93 -3.49
N ASP A 199 -1.15 28.00 -4.36
CA ASP A 199 -0.26 27.35 -5.30
C ASP A 199 -0.44 27.92 -6.70
N LYS A 200 0.62 27.85 -7.50
CA LYS A 200 0.61 28.24 -8.92
C LYS A 200 1.19 27.11 -9.76
N PRO A 201 0.74 26.96 -11.01
CA PRO A 201 1.36 26.03 -11.93
C PRO A 201 2.81 26.43 -12.18
N THR A 202 3.64 25.42 -12.36
CA THR A 202 5.01 25.54 -12.85
C THR A 202 5.03 26.08 -14.29
N GLU A 203 6.15 26.66 -14.71
CA GLU A 203 6.28 27.18 -16.09
C GLU A 203 6.30 26.06 -17.14
N ASN A 204 6.86 24.90 -16.77
CA ASN A 204 6.95 23.72 -17.61
C ASN A 204 6.01 22.63 -17.06
N SER A 205 5.03 22.22 -17.86
CA SER A 205 4.03 21.24 -17.41
C SER A 205 4.64 19.86 -17.08
N ASP A 206 5.75 19.50 -17.72
CA ASP A 206 6.48 18.25 -17.42
C ASP A 206 7.09 18.22 -16.00
N ASP A 207 7.35 19.39 -15.41
CA ASP A 207 7.91 19.53 -14.05
C ASP A 207 6.83 19.69 -12.98
N GLU A 208 5.54 19.66 -13.37
CA GLU A 208 4.44 19.91 -12.46
C GLU A 208 4.29 18.79 -11.42
N THR A 209 4.29 19.16 -10.14
CA THR A 209 4.21 18.20 -9.02
C THR A 209 2.91 18.35 -8.22
N CYS A 210 2.13 19.38 -8.51
CA CYS A 210 0.86 19.67 -7.88
C CYS A 210 -0.27 19.02 -8.68
N LEU A 211 -0.96 18.03 -8.11
CA LEU A 211 -1.99 17.21 -8.78
C LEU A 211 -2.96 18.08 -9.59
N ILE A 212 -3.55 19.11 -8.99
CA ILE A 212 -4.58 19.95 -9.66
C ILE A 212 -4.06 20.65 -10.93
N TYR A 213 -2.75 20.88 -11.06
CA TYR A 213 -2.15 21.56 -12.21
C TYR A 213 -1.54 20.61 -13.24
N GLN A 214 -1.42 19.32 -12.94
CA GLN A 214 -0.90 18.34 -13.89
C GLN A 214 -1.85 18.17 -15.08
N GLU A 215 -1.27 17.94 -16.27
CA GLU A 215 -2.01 17.50 -17.45
C GLU A 215 -2.63 16.12 -17.17
N TYR A 216 -3.91 15.96 -17.48
CA TYR A 216 -4.64 14.75 -17.17
C TYR A 216 -4.16 13.58 -18.04
N LEU A 217 -3.85 12.46 -17.39
CA LEU A 217 -3.15 11.34 -18.03
C LEU A 217 -3.94 10.71 -19.19
N LEU A 218 -5.27 10.66 -19.09
CA LEU A 218 -6.12 10.04 -20.12
C LEU A 218 -6.49 11.02 -21.25
N ASP A 219 -6.42 12.33 -21.00
CA ASP A 219 -6.62 13.38 -21.99
C ASP A 219 -5.85 14.65 -21.58
N PRO A 220 -4.64 14.85 -22.12
CA PRO A 220 -3.79 15.99 -21.79
C PRO A 220 -4.36 17.36 -22.18
N SER A 221 -5.49 17.39 -22.91
CA SER A 221 -6.20 18.64 -23.22
C SER A 221 -6.80 19.32 -21.97
N TYR A 222 -6.90 18.58 -20.87
CA TYR A 222 -7.42 19.04 -19.59
C TYR A 222 -6.36 18.91 -18.50
N THR A 223 -6.40 19.83 -17.55
CA THR A 223 -5.76 19.65 -16.25
C THR A 223 -6.57 18.68 -15.39
N VAL A 224 -5.95 18.05 -14.40
CA VAL A 224 -6.67 17.23 -13.41
C VAL A 224 -7.78 18.04 -12.75
N GLU A 225 -7.52 19.30 -12.41
CA GLU A 225 -8.54 20.17 -11.81
C GLU A 225 -9.79 20.34 -12.66
N GLU A 226 -9.65 20.55 -13.97
CA GLU A 226 -10.81 20.66 -14.86
C GLU A 226 -11.63 19.36 -14.88
N VAL A 227 -10.95 18.21 -14.79
CA VAL A 227 -11.59 16.89 -14.64
C VAL A 227 -12.30 16.78 -13.28
N LEU A 228 -11.67 17.21 -12.18
CA LEU A 228 -12.27 17.19 -10.85
C LEU A 228 -13.52 18.08 -10.80
N GLN A 229 -13.45 19.30 -11.33
CA GLN A 229 -14.56 20.25 -11.33
C GLN A 229 -15.74 19.77 -12.18
N SER A 230 -15.48 19.30 -13.40
CA SER A 230 -16.53 18.80 -14.29
C SER A 230 -17.26 17.58 -13.73
N ASN A 231 -16.58 16.76 -12.93
CA ASN A 231 -17.15 15.57 -12.29
C ASN A 231 -17.59 15.78 -10.83
N LYS A 232 -17.51 17.02 -10.31
CA LYS A 232 -17.81 17.41 -8.92
C LYS A 232 -17.08 16.53 -7.90
N VAL A 233 -15.80 16.29 -8.14
CA VAL A 233 -14.91 15.54 -7.26
C VAL A 233 -14.15 16.49 -6.35
N GLU A 234 -14.14 16.21 -5.06
CA GLU A 234 -13.25 16.83 -4.08
C GLU A 234 -12.25 15.78 -3.61
N VAL A 235 -10.97 15.94 -3.93
CA VAL A 235 -9.92 15.05 -3.42
C VAL A 235 -9.58 15.46 -1.99
N LEU A 236 -9.69 14.52 -1.06
CA LEU A 236 -9.38 14.76 0.35
C LEU A 236 -7.95 14.38 0.69
N ASP A 237 -7.50 13.23 0.19
CA ASP A 237 -6.14 12.73 0.41
C ASP A 237 -5.82 11.62 -0.59
N TYR A 238 -4.54 11.39 -0.84
CA TYR A 238 -4.07 10.22 -1.58
C TYR A 238 -2.72 9.74 -1.05
N VAL A 239 -2.43 8.46 -1.27
CA VAL A 239 -1.09 7.91 -1.08
C VAL A 239 -0.72 7.08 -2.29
N ARG A 240 0.55 7.13 -2.67
CA ARG A 240 1.12 6.38 -3.78
C ARG A 240 2.35 5.63 -3.30
N PHE A 241 2.40 4.32 -3.54
CA PHE A 241 3.60 3.51 -3.35
C PHE A 241 4.18 3.12 -4.71
N SER A 242 5.51 3.24 -4.82
CA SER A 242 6.32 2.57 -5.82
C SER A 242 7.15 1.49 -5.13
N CYS A 243 7.01 0.24 -5.56
CA CYS A 243 7.77 -0.86 -4.98
C CYS A 243 9.28 -0.61 -5.10
N GLY A 244 9.98 -0.69 -3.97
CA GLY A 244 11.43 -0.51 -3.89
C GLY A 244 11.86 0.96 -3.93
N GLU A 245 10.94 1.90 -3.78
CA GLU A 245 11.24 3.33 -3.69
C GLU A 245 12.09 3.63 -2.45
N GLU A 246 13.28 4.17 -2.68
CA GLU A 246 14.16 4.67 -1.62
C GLU A 246 13.63 6.04 -1.16
N ALA A 247 13.60 6.30 0.15
CA ALA A 247 13.13 7.58 0.67
C ALA A 247 14.05 8.71 0.18
N GLU A 248 13.47 9.82 -0.30
CA GLU A 248 14.18 11.05 -0.65
C GLU A 248 14.75 11.74 0.62
N THR A 249 15.69 11.11 1.34
CA THR A 249 16.36 11.73 2.51
C THR A 249 17.59 12.58 2.17
N GLU A 250 17.79 12.97 0.90
CA GLU A 250 18.94 13.79 0.47
C GLU A 250 18.57 14.95 -0.48
N MET A 251 17.42 15.60 -0.32
CA MET A 251 17.18 16.91 -0.96
C MET A 251 16.62 17.94 0.04
N PRO A 252 17.32 19.08 0.27
CA PRO A 252 16.82 20.15 1.13
C PRO A 252 15.60 20.84 0.48
N GLY A 253 14.49 20.93 1.22
CA GLY A 253 13.31 21.73 0.83
C GLY A 253 11.96 21.01 0.76
N VAL A 254 11.88 19.72 1.11
CA VAL A 254 10.61 18.98 1.11
C VAL A 254 9.93 19.10 2.49
N GLU A 255 9.02 20.07 2.63
CA GLU A 255 8.07 20.09 3.75
C GLU A 255 6.92 19.11 3.45
N LYS A 256 6.84 18.02 4.23
CA LYS A 256 5.62 17.20 4.30
C LYS A 256 4.49 18.08 4.84
N GLN A 257 3.30 18.03 4.23
CA GLN A 257 2.13 18.74 4.76
C GLN A 257 1.90 18.37 6.24
N PRO A 258 1.53 19.32 7.10
CA PRO A 258 1.18 19.02 8.49
C PRO A 258 -0.01 18.06 8.55
N LEU A 259 0.19 16.89 9.14
CA LEU A 259 -0.78 15.81 9.19
C LEU A 259 -1.60 15.90 10.48
N ASP A 260 -2.66 16.70 10.50
CA ASP A 260 -3.60 16.75 11.63
C ASP A 260 -4.42 15.45 11.78
N SER A 261 -4.33 14.49 10.84
CA SER A 261 -5.19 13.30 10.74
C SER A 261 -4.50 11.94 10.95
N VAL A 262 -3.17 11.89 11.10
CA VAL A 262 -2.43 10.63 11.24
C VAL A 262 -2.49 10.12 12.68
N GLN A 263 -2.91 8.88 12.86
CA GLN A 263 -2.74 8.14 14.11
C GLN A 263 -1.40 7.39 14.08
N THR A 264 -0.77 7.24 15.23
CA THR A 264 0.39 6.35 15.43
C THR A 264 0.01 5.26 16.41
N LEU A 265 0.42 4.02 16.14
CA LEU A 265 0.35 2.96 17.13
C LEU A 265 1.48 3.16 18.15
N GLN A 266 1.10 3.41 19.41
CA GLN A 266 2.00 3.31 20.57
C GLN A 266 2.12 1.87 21.03
#